data_AF-A0AAN7YRX2-F1
#
_entry.id   AF-A0AAN7YRX2-F1
#
_cell.length_a   1.000
_cell.length_b   1.000
_cell.length_c   1.000
_cell.angle_alpha   90.00
_cell.angle_beta   90.00
_cell.angle_gamma   90.00
#
_symmetry.space_group_name_H-M   'P 1'
#
loop_
_entity.id
_entity.type
_entity.pdbx_description
1 polymer ?
#
loop_
_entity_poly.entity_id
_entity_poly.type
_entity_poly.pdbx_seq_one_letter_code
_entity_poly.pdbx_strand_id
1 'polypeptide(L)'
;MYQRLSSFWKSRFDNDGKYKDNDRAHSGHLVADISLVVLALIISMILLVAFEVPPACHNPTLAAEALRNDTILALHGGSGPFPWWQDQAHTIVLPRTDLETYILSPAAGMKAWTWEKWHVAHCVYIWRLGHDVLTRVAAGEQGGVWVDERVISGEHVAHCGNVIANQDHRVGAKAVVTFGYHKCVRVMG
;
A
#
# COMPACT_ATOMS: atom_id res chain seq x y z
N MET A 1 -21.42 5.71 10.21
CA MET A 1 -20.11 5.31 9.63
C MET A 1 -20.21 3.98 8.88
N TYR A 2 -20.72 2.90 9.50
CA TYR A 2 -21.03 1.61 8.83
C TYR A 2 -21.93 1.73 7.58
N GLN A 3 -22.92 2.62 7.60
CA GLN A 3 -23.87 2.77 6.49
C GLN A 3 -23.26 3.41 5.22
N ARG A 4 -22.23 4.25 5.35
CA ARG A 4 -21.60 4.91 4.19
C ARG A 4 -20.60 3.99 3.49
N LEU A 5 -19.86 3.20 4.26
CA LEU A 5 -19.03 2.12 3.72
C LEU A 5 -19.93 1.08 3.04
N SER A 6 -21.04 0.66 3.66
CA SER A 6 -21.94 -0.31 3.02
C SER A 6 -22.56 0.21 1.72
N SER A 7 -22.90 1.50 1.62
CA SER A 7 -23.40 2.08 0.36
C SER A 7 -22.32 2.17 -0.72
N PHE A 8 -21.07 2.50 -0.34
CA PHE A 8 -19.95 2.57 -1.27
C PHE A 8 -19.64 1.18 -1.87
N TRP A 9 -19.55 0.16 -1.02
CA TRP A 9 -19.32 -1.23 -1.44
C TRP A 9 -20.52 -1.81 -2.22
N LYS A 10 -21.78 -1.56 -1.80
CA LYS A 10 -22.98 -1.98 -2.56
C LYS A 10 -23.06 -1.38 -3.97
N SER A 11 -22.45 -0.22 -4.19
CA SER A 11 -22.43 0.41 -5.51
C SER A 11 -21.51 -0.31 -6.49
N ARG A 12 -20.42 -0.94 -6.01
CA ARG A 12 -19.38 -1.60 -6.81
C ARG A 12 -19.53 -3.11 -6.91
N PHE A 13 -20.24 -3.73 -5.96
CA PHE A 13 -20.41 -5.18 -5.90
C PHE A 13 -21.90 -5.57 -5.96
N ASP A 14 -22.20 -6.71 -6.58
CA ASP A 14 -23.54 -7.30 -6.57
C ASP A 14 -23.87 -7.90 -5.20
N ASN A 15 -25.10 -8.40 -5.04
CA ASN A 15 -25.54 -9.01 -3.79
C ASN A 15 -24.79 -10.32 -3.47
N ASP A 16 -24.00 -10.83 -4.42
CA ASP A 16 -23.16 -12.02 -4.29
C ASP A 16 -21.68 -11.65 -4.05
N GLY A 17 -21.36 -10.36 -3.90
CA GLY A 17 -20.01 -9.87 -3.63
C GLY A 17 -19.08 -9.84 -4.85
N LYS A 18 -19.61 -9.98 -6.07
CA LYS A 18 -18.83 -9.85 -7.32
C LYS A 18 -18.80 -8.41 -7.78
N TYR A 19 -17.64 -7.98 -8.27
CA TYR A 19 -17.49 -6.64 -8.84
C TYR A 19 -18.38 -6.53 -10.08
N LYS A 20 -19.20 -5.47 -10.16
CA LYS A 20 -20.25 -5.29 -11.17
C LYS A 20 -19.76 -5.07 -12.61
N ASP A 21 -18.46 -5.25 -12.85
CA ASP A 21 -17.85 -5.08 -14.16
C ASP A 21 -16.86 -6.25 -14.41
N ASN A 22 -17.42 -7.40 -14.77
CA ASN A 22 -16.85 -8.33 -15.74
C ASN A 22 -17.77 -9.55 -15.89
N ASP A 23 -18.40 -9.64 -17.05
CA ASP A 23 -18.89 -10.90 -17.60
C ASP A 23 -17.73 -11.90 -17.70
N ARG A 24 -17.68 -12.87 -16.78
CA ARG A 24 -17.48 -14.30 -17.08
C ARG A 24 -17.48 -15.14 -15.81
N ALA A 25 -18.20 -16.25 -15.91
CA ALA A 25 -18.48 -17.23 -14.89
C ALA A 25 -17.23 -17.86 -14.24
N HIS A 26 -17.29 -18.13 -12.94
CA HIS A 26 -17.24 -19.50 -12.38
C HIS A 26 -17.64 -19.48 -10.87
N SER A 27 -18.42 -20.52 -10.50
CA SER A 27 -18.74 -21.09 -9.17
C SER A 27 -18.00 -20.53 -7.95
N GLY A 28 -18.62 -20.18 -6.82
CA GLY A 28 -19.65 -20.91 -6.06
C GLY A 28 -18.99 -21.58 -4.85
N HIS A 29 -19.28 -21.10 -3.63
CA HIS A 29 -18.73 -21.48 -2.30
C HIS A 29 -17.47 -20.73 -1.80
N LEU A 30 -17.58 -19.45 -1.40
CA LEU A 30 -16.56 -18.82 -0.53
C LEU A 30 -16.97 -17.50 0.17
N VAL A 31 -18.27 -17.23 0.42
CA VAL A 31 -18.72 -15.83 0.62
C VAL A 31 -18.68 -15.29 2.07
N ALA A 32 -18.32 -16.08 3.07
CA ALA A 32 -18.33 -15.61 4.48
C ALA A 32 -16.95 -15.18 5.03
N ASP A 33 -15.84 -15.69 4.51
CA ASP A 33 -14.47 -15.36 4.98
C ASP A 33 -13.82 -14.20 4.20
N ILE A 34 -14.34 -13.87 3.02
CA ILE A 34 -13.74 -12.84 2.15
C ILE A 34 -13.81 -11.45 2.79
N SER A 35 -14.86 -11.14 3.56
CA SER A 35 -15.03 -9.78 4.13
C SER A 35 -13.96 -9.41 5.17
N LEU A 36 -13.49 -10.35 5.99
CA LEU A 36 -12.46 -10.10 7.00
C LEU A 36 -11.06 -10.13 6.40
N VAL A 37 -10.81 -11.04 5.45
CA VAL A 37 -9.52 -11.14 4.74
C VAL A 37 -9.29 -9.93 3.86
N VAL A 38 -10.31 -9.46 3.13
CA VAL A 38 -10.21 -8.25 2.30
C VAL A 38 -9.99 -7.00 3.16
N LEU A 39 -10.67 -6.87 4.30
CA LEU A 39 -10.43 -5.75 5.22
C LEU A 39 -9.02 -5.79 5.82
N ALA A 40 -8.54 -6.97 6.22
CA ALA A 40 -7.18 -7.15 6.73
C ALA A 40 -6.11 -6.87 5.66
N LEU A 41 -6.35 -7.24 4.41
CA LEU A 41 -5.44 -6.96 3.28
C LEU A 41 -5.42 -5.47 2.93
N ILE A 42 -6.56 -4.78 2.99
CA ILE A 42 -6.64 -3.32 2.86
C ILE A 42 -5.86 -2.64 4.00
N ILE A 43 -5.99 -3.12 5.24
CA ILE A 43 -5.24 -2.62 6.40
C ILE A 43 -3.73 -2.88 6.30
N SER A 44 -3.32 -3.97 5.63
CA SER A 44 -1.91 -4.35 5.45
C SER A 44 -1.18 -3.44 4.46
N MET A 45 -1.85 -3.02 3.39
CA MET A 45 -1.31 -2.06 2.43
C MET A 45 -1.07 -0.68 3.05
N ILE A 46 -2.02 -0.22 3.87
CA ILE A 46 -1.99 1.11 4.50
C ILE A 46 -0.68 1.35 5.27
N LEU A 47 -0.07 0.27 5.78
CA LEU A 47 1.11 0.34 6.63
C LEU A 47 2.44 0.52 5.90
N LEU A 48 2.55 0.26 4.59
CA LEU A 48 3.80 0.53 3.85
C LEU A 48 3.60 1.38 2.62
N VAL A 49 2.48 1.28 1.90
CA VAL A 49 2.30 2.11 0.70
C VAL A 49 1.81 3.52 1.06
N ALA A 50 1.06 3.69 2.16
CA ALA A 50 0.41 4.94 2.60
C ALA A 50 -0.67 5.45 1.63
N PHE A 51 -1.26 4.57 0.83
CA PHE A 51 -2.38 4.87 -0.06
C PHE A 51 -3.13 3.61 -0.48
N GLU A 52 -4.30 3.81 -1.05
CA GLU A 52 -5.09 2.77 -1.70
C GLU A 52 -4.55 2.52 -3.12
N VAL A 53 -3.96 1.33 -3.33
CA VAL A 53 -3.52 0.86 -4.66
C VAL A 53 -4.71 0.16 -5.33
N PRO A 54 -5.06 0.51 -6.59
CA PRO A 54 -6.08 -0.22 -7.35
C PRO A 54 -5.78 -1.73 -7.44
N PRO A 55 -6.80 -2.62 -7.47
CA PRO A 55 -6.58 -4.07 -7.47
C PRO A 55 -5.61 -4.57 -8.56
N ALA A 56 -5.59 -3.94 -9.73
CA ALA A 56 -4.67 -4.28 -10.82
C ALA A 56 -3.19 -4.07 -10.45
N CYS A 57 -2.89 -3.10 -9.59
CA CYS A 57 -1.53 -2.76 -9.15
C CYS A 57 -1.18 -3.34 -7.78
N HIS A 58 -2.12 -4.07 -7.15
CA HIS A 58 -1.91 -4.65 -5.84
C HIS A 58 -1.10 -5.95 -5.95
N ASN A 59 0.00 -6.04 -5.19
CA ASN A 59 0.73 -7.28 -4.98
C ASN A 59 0.40 -7.82 -3.57
N PRO A 60 -0.53 -8.78 -3.44
CA PRO A 60 -0.98 -9.29 -2.14
C PRO A 60 0.11 -10.03 -1.38
N THR A 61 1.03 -10.69 -2.10
CA THR A 61 2.14 -11.43 -1.50
C THR A 61 3.10 -10.49 -0.78
N LEU A 62 3.57 -9.43 -1.47
CA LEU A 62 4.46 -8.43 -0.86
C LEU A 62 3.76 -7.64 0.24
N ALA A 63 2.46 -7.34 0.09
CA ALA A 63 1.67 -6.67 1.11
C ALA A 63 1.52 -7.52 2.38
N ALA A 64 1.36 -8.84 2.26
CA ALA A 64 1.32 -9.74 3.42
C ALA A 64 2.69 -9.83 4.12
N GLU A 65 3.78 -9.86 3.36
CA GLU A 65 5.14 -9.86 3.91
C GLU A 65 5.49 -8.60 4.69
N ALA A 66 4.92 -7.45 4.33
CA ALA A 66 5.06 -6.18 5.06
C ALA A 66 4.69 -6.29 6.55
N LEU A 67 3.78 -7.20 6.90
CA LEU A 67 3.31 -7.38 8.27
C LEU A 67 4.12 -8.40 9.07
N ARG A 68 4.98 -9.16 8.39
CA ARG A 68 5.70 -10.27 8.97
C ARG A 68 7.04 -9.82 9.53
N ASN A 69 7.35 -10.24 10.76
CA ASN A 69 8.58 -9.89 11.48
C ASN A 69 9.78 -10.79 11.12
N ASP A 70 9.60 -11.75 10.21
CA ASP A 70 10.62 -12.69 9.74
C ASP A 70 11.01 -12.43 8.27
N THR A 71 10.81 -11.21 7.79
CA THR A 71 11.08 -10.81 6.40
C THR A 71 12.26 -9.84 6.30
N ILE A 72 12.76 -9.63 5.08
CA ILE A 72 13.79 -8.61 4.83
C ILE A 72 13.35 -7.20 5.26
N LEU A 73 12.04 -6.90 5.25
CA LEU A 73 11.50 -5.62 5.72
C LEU A 73 11.64 -5.47 7.23
N ALA A 74 11.53 -6.58 7.97
CA ALA A 74 11.73 -6.61 9.41
C ALA A 74 13.18 -6.29 9.81
N LEU A 75 14.17 -6.69 8.99
CA LEU A 75 15.58 -6.37 9.22
C LEU A 75 15.85 -4.86 9.23
N HIS A 76 15.06 -4.07 8.50
CA HIS A 76 15.14 -2.61 8.49
C HIS A 76 14.28 -1.95 9.59
N GLY A 77 13.80 -2.71 10.57
CA GLY A 77 12.92 -2.20 11.64
C GLY A 77 11.56 -1.75 11.15
N GLY A 78 11.18 -2.26 9.97
CA GLY A 78 10.21 -1.67 9.07
C GLY A 78 8.99 -2.55 8.76
N SER A 79 8.78 -3.62 9.54
CA SER A 79 7.59 -4.48 9.44
C SER A 79 6.55 -4.18 10.50
N GLY A 80 5.30 -4.51 10.21
CA GLY A 80 4.20 -4.42 11.16
C GLY A 80 3.60 -3.02 11.31
N PRO A 81 2.78 -2.78 12.35
CA PRO A 81 2.08 -1.52 12.51
C PRO A 81 3.01 -0.40 13.00
N PHE A 82 2.87 0.78 12.39
CA PHE A 82 3.61 1.98 12.79
C PHE A 82 2.72 2.97 13.55
N PRO A 83 3.27 3.64 14.57
CA PRO A 83 2.63 4.81 15.16
C PRO A 83 2.71 5.99 14.18
N TRP A 84 1.67 6.82 14.21
CA TRP A 84 1.52 8.00 13.36
C TRP A 84 1.22 9.23 14.22
N TRP A 85 1.64 10.40 13.75
CA TRP A 85 1.44 11.68 14.42
C TRP A 85 0.98 12.76 13.45
N GLN A 86 0.22 13.72 13.95
CA GLN A 86 -0.19 14.89 13.17
C GLN A 86 0.95 15.90 13.04
N ASP A 87 1.90 15.88 13.98
CA ASP A 87 2.96 16.86 14.13
C ASP A 87 4.36 16.22 14.08
N GLN A 88 5.34 16.99 13.59
CA GLN A 88 6.73 16.56 13.56
C GLN A 88 7.30 16.33 14.95
N ALA A 89 6.78 16.97 16.01
CA ALA A 89 7.30 16.76 17.35
C ALA A 89 6.93 15.39 17.94
N HIS A 90 6.03 14.63 17.29
CA HIS A 90 5.46 13.37 17.78
C HIS A 90 4.68 13.55 19.10
N THR A 91 3.97 14.67 19.24
CA THR A 91 3.21 15.00 20.45
C THR A 91 1.72 14.73 20.30
N ILE A 92 1.20 14.80 19.08
CA ILE A 92 -0.22 14.60 18.76
C ILE A 92 -0.34 13.28 18.00
N VAL A 93 -0.66 12.21 18.72
CA VAL A 93 -0.89 10.89 18.12
C VAL A 93 -2.04 10.98 17.12
N LEU A 94 -1.83 10.43 15.93
CA LEU A 94 -2.87 10.25 14.92
C LEU A 94 -3.42 8.81 15.06
N PRO A 95 -4.66 8.64 15.55
CA PRO A 95 -5.29 7.33 15.63
C PRO A 95 -5.37 6.65 14.26
N ARG A 96 -5.28 5.32 14.23
CA ARG A 96 -5.40 4.55 12.98
C ARG A 96 -6.71 4.83 12.24
N THR A 97 -7.81 4.98 12.98
CA THR A 97 -9.14 5.30 12.43
C THR A 97 -9.14 6.61 11.63
N ASP A 98 -8.30 7.55 12.03
CA ASP A 98 -8.21 8.86 11.40
C ASP A 98 -7.27 8.78 10.18
N LEU A 99 -6.23 7.93 10.24
CA LEU A 99 -5.37 7.60 9.10
C LEU A 99 -6.16 7.00 7.92
N GLU A 100 -7.12 6.12 8.20
CA GLU A 100 -8.02 5.58 7.18
C GLU A 100 -8.83 6.68 6.50
N THR A 101 -9.24 7.70 7.28
CA THR A 101 -9.92 8.88 6.72
C THR A 101 -8.98 9.68 5.82
N TYR A 102 -7.68 9.77 6.14
CA TYR A 102 -6.69 10.49 5.33
C TYR A 102 -6.45 9.80 3.98
N ILE A 103 -6.54 8.48 3.95
CA ILE A 103 -6.34 7.65 2.75
C ILE A 103 -7.58 7.65 1.87
N LEU A 104 -8.77 7.52 2.48
CA LEU A 104 -10.05 7.45 1.77
C LEU A 104 -10.60 8.82 1.40
N SER A 105 -10.08 9.91 2.00
CA SER A 105 -10.43 11.27 1.64
C SER A 105 -9.42 11.80 0.61
N PRO A 106 -9.83 12.01 -0.64
CA PRO A 106 -8.96 12.52 -1.71
C PRO A 106 -8.55 13.99 -1.53
N ALA A 107 -8.71 14.57 -0.33
CA ALA A 107 -8.19 15.89 -0.04
C ALA A 107 -6.66 15.82 -0.12
N ALA A 108 -6.14 16.26 -1.26
CA ALA A 108 -4.74 16.17 -1.60
C ALA A 108 -3.86 16.84 -0.53
N GLY A 109 -2.79 16.17 -0.14
CA GLY A 109 -1.73 16.79 0.67
C GLY A 109 -1.89 16.63 2.18
N MET A 110 -2.74 15.71 2.66
CA MET A 110 -2.70 15.34 4.08
C MET A 110 -1.35 14.72 4.42
N LYS A 111 -0.74 15.22 5.49
CA LYS A 111 0.56 14.77 5.97
C LYS A 111 0.42 14.12 7.33
N ALA A 112 1.07 12.99 7.53
CA ALA A 112 1.31 12.45 8.86
C ALA A 112 2.80 12.18 9.04
N TRP A 113 3.22 12.20 10.29
CA TRP A 113 4.59 11.95 10.70
C TRP A 113 4.72 10.55 11.28
N THR A 114 5.87 9.93 11.06
CA THR A 114 6.24 8.64 11.64
C THR A 114 7.76 8.55 11.79
N TRP A 115 8.27 7.38 12.15
CA TRP A 115 9.70 7.14 12.30
C TRP A 115 10.39 6.87 10.97
N GLU A 116 11.65 7.27 10.84
CA GLU A 116 12.43 7.03 9.62
C GLU A 116 12.53 5.55 9.23
N LYS A 117 12.56 4.63 10.20
CA LYS A 117 12.56 3.18 9.94
C LYS A 117 11.37 2.73 9.07
N TRP A 118 10.22 3.41 9.19
CA TRP A 118 9.09 3.20 8.28
C TRP A 118 9.44 3.61 6.86
N HIS A 119 10.06 4.78 6.69
CA HIS A 119 10.44 5.32 5.38
C HIS A 119 11.47 4.44 4.68
N VAL A 120 12.45 3.93 5.42
CA VAL A 120 13.40 2.93 4.90
C VAL A 120 12.67 1.69 4.39
N ALA A 121 11.76 1.11 5.18
CA ALA A 121 11.02 -0.06 4.71
C ALA A 121 10.03 0.21 3.59
N HIS A 122 9.41 1.39 3.54
CA HIS A 122 8.64 1.83 2.38
C HIS A 122 9.51 1.82 1.12
N CYS A 123 10.72 2.40 1.18
CA CYS A 123 11.64 2.43 0.05
C CYS A 123 12.10 1.03 -0.37
N VAL A 124 12.41 0.15 0.59
CA VAL A 124 12.75 -1.26 0.30
C VAL A 124 11.57 -2.00 -0.32
N TYR A 125 10.34 -1.79 0.20
CA TYR A 125 9.12 -2.37 -0.36
C TYR A 125 8.91 -1.95 -1.82
N ILE A 126 9.06 -0.67 -2.13
CA ILE A 126 8.92 -0.14 -3.50
C ILE A 126 9.97 -0.74 -4.44
N TRP A 127 11.22 -0.90 -3.99
CA TRP A 127 12.25 -1.61 -4.76
C TRP A 127 11.89 -3.07 -5.05
N ARG A 128 11.34 -3.79 -4.06
CA ARG A 128 10.87 -5.17 -4.26
C ARG A 128 9.70 -5.25 -5.22
N LEU A 129 8.78 -4.30 -5.16
CA LEU A 129 7.67 -4.19 -6.11
C LEU A 129 8.21 -3.94 -7.54
N GLY A 130 9.25 -3.11 -7.69
CA GLY A 130 9.92 -2.92 -8.98
C GLY A 130 10.57 -4.19 -9.52
N HIS A 131 11.27 -4.94 -8.67
CA HIS A 131 11.84 -6.23 -9.04
C HIS A 131 10.77 -7.26 -9.46
N ASP A 132 9.66 -7.33 -8.74
CA ASP A 132 8.50 -8.18 -9.10
C ASP A 132 7.97 -7.84 -10.49
N VAL A 133 7.78 -6.55 -10.77
CA VAL A 133 7.34 -6.08 -12.10
C VAL A 133 8.31 -6.50 -13.19
N LEU A 134 9.62 -6.28 -13.01
CA LEU A 134 10.63 -6.68 -13.99
C LEU A 134 10.63 -8.20 -14.24
N THR A 135 10.46 -8.98 -13.18
CA THR A 135 10.40 -10.45 -13.26
C THR A 135 9.18 -10.91 -14.07
N ARG A 136 8.01 -10.33 -13.82
CA ARG A 136 6.75 -10.65 -14.52
C ARG A 136 6.79 -10.22 -16.00
N VAL A 137 7.38 -9.05 -16.27
CA VAL A 137 7.62 -8.57 -17.63
C VAL A 137 8.57 -9.52 -18.38
N ALA A 138 9.69 -9.90 -17.77
CA ALA A 138 10.65 -10.83 -18.36
C ALA A 138 10.06 -12.23 -18.59
N ALA A 139 9.12 -12.66 -17.73
CA ALA A 139 8.38 -13.91 -17.91
C ALA A 139 7.30 -13.84 -19.02
N GLY A 140 7.11 -12.68 -19.65
CA GLY A 140 6.14 -12.50 -20.73
C GLY A 140 4.69 -12.54 -20.24
N GLU A 141 4.40 -11.99 -19.05
CA GLU A 141 3.04 -11.93 -18.52
C GLU A 141 2.07 -11.29 -19.52
N GLN A 142 1.07 -12.08 -19.93
CA GLN A 142 0.10 -11.68 -20.95
C GLN A 142 -0.86 -10.62 -20.41
N GLY A 143 -1.18 -9.63 -21.24
CA GLY A 143 -2.02 -8.49 -20.81
C GLY A 143 -1.21 -7.33 -20.20
N GLY A 144 0.10 -7.48 -20.03
CA GLY A 144 0.99 -6.45 -19.48
C GLY A 144 0.89 -6.35 -17.96
N VAL A 145 1.95 -5.81 -17.34
CA VAL A 145 2.07 -5.76 -15.88
C VAL A 145 1.64 -4.39 -15.38
N TRP A 146 0.74 -4.35 -14.41
CA TRP A 146 0.25 -3.11 -13.82
C TRP A 146 0.96 -2.84 -12.49
N VAL A 147 1.43 -1.61 -12.29
CA VAL A 147 2.10 -1.19 -11.06
C VAL A 147 1.80 0.27 -10.73
N ASP A 148 1.94 0.63 -9.45
CA ASP A 148 1.95 2.03 -9.02
C ASP A 148 3.01 2.85 -9.79
N GLU A 149 2.64 4.04 -10.27
CA GLU A 149 3.51 4.91 -11.07
C GLU A 149 4.83 5.26 -10.38
N ARG A 150 4.86 5.29 -9.04
CA ARG A 150 6.07 5.63 -8.27
C ARG A 150 7.12 4.53 -8.29
N VAL A 151 6.74 3.30 -8.63
CA VAL A 151 7.69 2.20 -8.80
C VAL A 151 8.58 2.43 -10.01
N ILE A 152 8.04 3.08 -11.05
CA ILE A 152 8.76 3.34 -12.31
C ILE A 152 9.16 4.82 -12.49
N SER A 153 8.80 5.69 -11.55
CA SER A 153 9.21 7.10 -11.55
C SER A 153 10.69 7.23 -11.21
N GLY A 154 11.48 7.79 -12.13
CA GLY A 154 12.92 8.00 -11.92
C GLY A 154 13.24 8.86 -10.69
N GLU A 155 12.41 9.88 -10.41
CA GLU A 155 12.55 10.72 -9.21
C GLU A 155 12.35 9.90 -7.93
N HIS A 156 11.30 9.08 -7.90
CA HIS A 156 11.00 8.29 -6.72
C HIS A 156 12.01 7.15 -6.50
N VAL A 157 12.51 6.55 -7.59
CA VAL A 157 13.60 5.56 -7.54
C VAL A 157 14.87 6.18 -6.98
N ALA A 158 15.26 7.38 -7.44
CA ALA A 158 16.41 8.10 -6.93
C ALA A 158 16.26 8.48 -5.44
N HIS A 159 15.06 8.95 -5.05
CA HIS A 159 14.73 9.22 -3.65
C HIS A 159 14.87 7.98 -2.77
N CYS A 160 14.29 6.85 -3.19
CA CYS A 160 14.40 5.58 -2.46
C CYS A 160 15.85 5.12 -2.34
N GLY A 161 16.64 5.23 -3.41
CA GLY A 161 18.07 4.91 -3.37
C GLY A 161 18.83 5.77 -2.35
N ASN A 162 18.54 7.07 -2.27
CA ASN A 162 19.14 7.96 -1.29
C ASN A 162 18.72 7.63 0.15
N VAL A 163 17.46 7.27 0.39
CA VAL A 163 16.96 6.88 1.73
C VAL A 163 17.64 5.60 2.20
N ILE A 164 17.68 4.58 1.35
CA ILE A 164 18.28 3.28 1.67
C ILE A 164 19.79 3.41 1.89
N ALA A 165 20.50 4.11 1.00
CA ALA A 165 21.95 4.28 1.09
C ALA A 165 22.39 5.08 2.33
N ASN A 166 21.51 5.90 2.90
CA ASN A 166 21.82 6.77 4.05
C ASN A 166 21.07 6.37 5.34
N GLN A 167 20.52 5.15 5.42
CA GLN A 167 19.70 4.71 6.56
C GLN A 167 20.44 4.83 7.91
N ASP A 168 21.75 4.57 7.95
CA ASP A 168 22.57 4.61 9.17
C ASP A 168 22.74 6.04 9.71
N HIS A 169 22.67 7.04 8.83
CA HIS A 169 22.74 8.45 9.22
C HIS A 169 21.41 9.02 9.69
N ARG A 170 20.33 8.23 9.64
CA ARG A 170 18.96 8.67 9.91
C ARG A 170 18.33 7.94 11.10
N VAL A 171 19.15 7.28 11.92
CA VAL A 171 18.68 6.61 13.16
C VAL A 171 18.01 7.62 14.09
N GLY A 172 16.76 7.32 14.48
CA GLY A 172 15.95 8.20 15.33
C GLY A 172 15.34 9.41 14.61
N ALA A 173 15.60 9.58 13.30
CA ALA A 173 14.96 10.61 12.51
C ALA A 173 13.45 10.33 12.32
N LYS A 174 12.76 11.35 11.83
CA LYS A 174 11.32 11.34 11.63
C LYS A 174 11.03 11.56 10.14
N ALA A 175 10.08 10.79 9.64
CA ALA A 175 9.62 10.87 8.28
C ALA A 175 8.27 11.57 8.21
N VAL A 176 8.09 12.40 7.18
CA VAL A 176 6.78 12.92 6.79
C VAL A 176 6.25 12.11 5.62
N VAL A 177 4.99 11.73 5.70
CA VAL A 177 4.31 10.94 4.68
C VAL A 177 3.13 11.74 4.19
N THR A 178 3.07 11.94 2.88
CA THR A 178 1.93 12.58 2.23
C THR A 178 1.01 11.49 1.70
N PHE A 179 -0.22 11.48 2.18
CA PHE A 179 -1.26 10.56 1.76
C PHE A 179 -1.96 11.12 0.52
N GLY A 180 -2.36 10.22 -0.39
CA GLY A 180 -3.06 10.58 -1.61
C GLY A 180 -3.34 9.37 -2.49
N TYR A 181 -3.96 9.61 -3.64
CA TYR A 181 -4.18 8.59 -4.65
C TYR A 181 -3.05 8.64 -5.69
N HIS A 182 -2.45 7.48 -5.98
CA HIS A 182 -1.44 7.33 -7.03
C HIS A 182 -2.00 6.58 -8.23
N LYS A 183 -1.43 6.85 -9.40
CA LYS A 183 -1.90 6.22 -10.64
C LYS A 183 -1.34 4.81 -10.75
N CYS A 184 -2.22 3.90 -11.15
CA CYS A 184 -1.88 2.56 -11.58
C CYS A 184 -1.56 2.60 -13.09
N VAL A 185 -0.34 2.23 -13.46
CA VAL A 185 0.17 2.32 -14.83
C VAL A 185 0.58 0.95 -15.36
N ARG A 186 0.46 0.78 -16.68
CA ARG A 186 0.82 -0.47 -17.37
C ARG A 186 2.25 -0.39 -17.88
N VAL A 187 3.05 -1.39 -17.55
CA VAL A 187 4.40 -1.63 -18.07
C VAL A 187 4.29 -2.73 -19.13
N MET A 188 4.75 -2.44 -20.34
CA MET A 188 4.78 -3.40 -21.45
C MET A 188 6.20 -3.94 -21.62
N GLY A 189 6.31 -5.26 -21.78
CA GLY A 189 7.53 -5.97 -22.19
C GLY A 189 7.60 -6.17 -23.69
#